data_AF-A0A367ZUA8-F1
#
_entry.id   AF-A0A367ZUA8-F1
#
_cell.length_a   1.000
_cell.length_b   1.000
_cell.length_c   1.000
_cell.angle_alpha   90.00
_cell.angle_beta   90.00
_cell.angle_gamma   90.00
#
_symmetry.space_group_name_H-M   'P 1'
#
loop_
_entity.id
_entity.type
_entity.pdbx_description
1 polymer ?
#
loop_
_entity_poly.entity_id
_entity_poly.type
_entity_poly.pdbx_seq_one_letter_code
_entity_poly.pdbx_strand_id
1 'polypeptide(L)'
;MIPIVVLLLVSAIIAYLGDALGTWVGKRRLTLFNLRPRLTALLVAISTGMLITLLTLGVSAWLSEHVRIALFSVEQLARERRTLEQERDRLRADIDSLRDQVRVKQEELVVFRKDEPLAATVIPAGQPVEVTLLDLQRFIEGLAARARARGLVVKADAEFLRDNRPMLASMAAMIASSSEDMVVGAVAARNISIGEALGDVRFLVRPNDLIFKAGQEIASIEIDGALDRPQIARILRDFMEEINHEVVRLGMIGNPLTGRFGDLSSESMLSFYDMVNQIRSLGRKLVLIAIVKEDTYAVGPLNVSFRLEEESGS
;
A
#
# COMPACT_ATOMS: atom_id res chain seq x y z
N MET A 1 49.47 9.88 32.06
CA MET A 1 50.48 10.94 32.29
C MET A 1 51.89 10.38 32.45
N ILE A 2 52.13 9.43 33.36
CA ILE A 2 53.43 8.75 33.55
C ILE A 2 54.08 8.25 32.24
N PRO A 3 53.40 7.53 31.33
CA PRO A 3 54.04 7.02 30.11
C PRO A 3 54.46 8.11 29.12
N ILE A 4 53.76 9.25 29.08
CA ILE A 4 54.08 10.37 28.20
C ILE A 4 55.37 11.06 28.67
N VAL A 5 55.53 11.23 29.99
CA VAL A 5 56.73 11.82 30.59
C VAL A 5 57.95 10.91 30.38
N VAL A 6 57.79 9.59 30.53
CA VAL A 6 58.85 8.61 30.27
C VAL A 6 59.27 8.64 28.79
N LEU A 7 58.32 8.66 27.86
CA LEU A 7 58.61 8.76 26.42
C LEU A 7 59.35 10.05 26.07
N LEU A 8 58.98 11.18 26.68
CA LEU A 8 59.62 12.47 26.43
C LEU A 8 61.06 12.49 26.95
N LEU A 9 61.30 11.96 28.15
CA LEU A 9 62.65 11.83 28.72
C LEU A 9 63.53 10.90 27.87
N VAL A 10 62.99 9.75 27.47
CA VAL A 10 63.71 8.79 26.61
C VAL A 10 64.03 9.43 25.25
N SER A 11 63.10 10.17 24.65
CA SER A 11 63.31 10.87 23.38
C SER A 11 64.40 11.96 23.48
N ALA A 12 64.42 12.71 24.58
CA ALA A 12 65.45 13.75 24.82
C ALA A 12 66.85 13.15 25.03
N ILE A 13 66.95 12.07 25.80
CA ILE A 13 68.22 11.34 26.03
C ILE A 13 68.76 10.79 24.71
N ILE A 14 67.87 10.25 23.89
CA ILE A 14 68.25 9.63 22.63
C ILE A 14 68.65 10.68 21.57
N ALA A 15 67.95 11.81 21.48
CA ALA A 15 68.32 12.91 20.59
C ALA A 15 69.73 13.44 20.90
N TYR A 16 70.05 13.57 22.19
CA TYR A 16 71.38 13.97 22.64
C TYR A 16 72.47 12.95 22.26
N LEU A 17 72.21 11.65 22.44
CA LEU A 17 73.13 10.58 22.05
C LEU A 17 73.35 10.52 20.53
N GLY A 18 72.31 10.75 19.73
CA GLY A 18 72.40 10.79 18.26
C GLY A 18 73.32 11.91 17.74
N ASP A 19 73.16 13.12 18.28
CA ASP A 19 73.98 14.27 17.89
C ASP A 19 75.45 14.12 18.33
N ALA A 20 75.66 13.58 19.54
CA ALA A 20 76.99 13.28 20.06
C ALA A 20 77.72 12.21 19.24
N LEU A 21 77.04 11.12 18.85
CA LEU A 21 77.63 10.08 18.01
C LEU A 21 77.94 10.59 16.59
N GLY A 22 77.04 11.36 15.99
CA GLY A 22 77.25 11.96 14.66
C GLY A 22 78.46 12.89 14.61
N THR A 23 78.59 13.79 15.60
CA THR A 23 79.74 14.70 15.70
C THR A 23 81.04 13.99 16.04
N TRP A 24 81.01 12.92 16.84
CA TRP A 24 82.18 12.13 17.19
C TRP A 24 82.77 11.37 15.99
N VAL A 25 81.91 10.75 15.18
CA VAL A 25 82.31 10.05 13.94
C VAL A 25 82.81 11.04 12.89
N GLY A 26 82.18 12.21 12.77
CA GLY A 26 82.60 13.28 11.87
C GLY A 26 84.00 13.84 12.20
N LYS A 27 84.34 14.00 13.50
CA LYS A 27 85.66 14.51 13.93
C LYS A 27 86.80 13.50 13.73
N ARG A 28 86.53 12.19 13.85
CA ARG A 28 87.56 11.13 13.70
C ARG A 28 87.83 10.68 12.26
N ARG A 29 87.14 11.24 11.25
CA ARG A 29 87.26 10.87 9.82
C ARG A 29 87.17 9.36 9.58
N LEU A 30 86.34 8.67 10.35
CA LEU A 30 86.18 7.22 10.23
C LEU A 30 85.62 6.88 8.85
N THR A 31 86.18 5.87 8.22
CA THR A 31 85.71 5.31 6.95
C THR A 31 85.04 3.97 7.25
N LEU A 32 83.73 3.89 7.00
CA LEU A 32 82.99 2.63 7.08
C LEU A 32 82.81 2.14 5.64
N PHE A 33 83.15 0.88 5.37
CA PHE A 33 83.05 0.28 4.03
C PHE A 33 83.75 1.08 2.91
N ASN A 34 84.92 1.67 3.19
CA ASN A 34 85.74 2.40 2.22
C ASN A 34 85.10 3.69 1.63
N LEU A 35 84.06 4.24 2.27
CA LEU A 35 83.35 5.44 1.81
C LEU A 35 84.02 6.75 2.25
N ARG A 36 83.87 7.82 1.46
CA ARG A 36 84.41 9.16 1.79
C ARG A 36 83.93 9.59 3.19
N PRO A 37 84.79 10.17 4.05
CA PRO A 37 84.48 10.44 5.46
C PRO A 37 83.18 11.24 5.71
N ARG A 38 82.80 12.15 4.79
CA ARG A 38 81.53 12.90 4.87
C ARG A 38 80.29 12.00 4.66
N LEU A 39 80.36 11.04 3.75
CA LEU A 39 79.28 10.08 3.49
C LEU A 39 79.17 9.04 4.62
N THR A 40 80.30 8.64 5.20
CA THR A 40 80.32 7.74 6.36
C THR A 40 79.61 8.36 7.56
N ALA A 41 79.89 9.63 7.89
CA ALA A 41 79.21 10.32 8.98
C ALA A 41 77.69 10.45 8.74
N LEU A 42 77.26 10.71 7.50
CA LEU A 42 75.84 10.76 7.14
C LEU A 42 75.15 9.40 7.27
N LEU A 43 75.78 8.32 6.79
CA LEU A 43 75.24 6.96 6.93
C LEU A 43 75.15 6.51 8.39
N VAL A 44 76.15 6.85 9.20
CA VAL A 44 76.11 6.57 10.64
C VAL A 44 75.00 7.38 11.32
N ALA A 45 74.82 8.65 10.96
CA ALA A 45 73.73 9.46 11.51
C ALA A 45 72.34 8.90 11.13
N ILE A 46 72.11 8.53 9.86
CA ILE A 46 70.84 7.94 9.39
C ILE A 46 70.58 6.58 10.05
N SER A 47 71.59 5.71 10.14
CA SER A 47 71.45 4.40 10.77
C SER A 47 71.23 4.50 12.28
N THR A 48 71.90 5.44 12.95
CA THR A 48 71.66 5.72 14.38
C THR A 48 70.25 6.24 14.58
N GLY A 49 69.79 7.19 13.75
CA GLY A 49 68.40 7.68 13.78
C GLY A 49 67.36 6.58 13.54
N MET A 50 67.62 5.65 12.62
CA MET A 50 66.75 4.50 12.36
C MET A 50 66.74 3.50 13.51
N LEU A 51 67.89 3.24 14.12
CA LEU A 51 68.02 2.34 15.28
C LEU A 51 67.29 2.92 16.50
N ILE A 52 67.38 4.23 16.68
CA ILE A 52 66.67 5.01 17.71
C ILE A 52 65.16 4.90 17.58
N THR A 53 64.62 5.10 16.38
CA THR A 53 63.18 5.05 16.14
C THR A 53 62.65 3.64 16.29
N LEU A 54 63.40 2.63 15.85
CA LEU A 54 63.09 1.21 16.05
C LEU A 54 63.06 0.84 17.54
N LEU A 55 64.04 1.27 18.32
CA LEU A 55 64.08 1.03 19.78
C LEU A 55 62.92 1.71 20.50
N THR A 56 62.64 2.97 20.17
CA THR A 56 61.54 3.73 20.77
C THR A 56 60.19 3.07 20.48
N LEU A 57 59.95 2.67 19.21
CA LEU A 57 58.75 1.95 18.82
C LEU A 57 58.63 0.57 19.49
N GLY A 58 59.72 -0.19 19.56
CA GLY A 58 59.74 -1.51 20.19
C GLY A 58 59.44 -1.46 21.69
N VAL A 59 60.07 -0.54 22.42
CA VAL A 59 59.80 -0.28 23.84
C VAL A 59 58.35 0.15 24.04
N SER A 60 57.85 1.08 23.21
CA SER A 60 56.46 1.55 23.27
C SER A 60 55.44 0.42 23.03
N ALA A 61 55.69 -0.47 22.06
CA ALA A 61 54.84 -1.63 21.78
C ALA A 61 54.93 -2.75 22.86
N TRP A 62 56.04 -2.79 23.62
CA TRP A 62 56.20 -3.71 24.75
C TRP A 62 55.47 -3.21 25.99
N LEU A 63 55.61 -1.92 26.31
CA LEU A 63 54.98 -1.27 27.47
C LEU A 63 53.48 -0.98 27.30
N SER A 64 53.02 -0.75 26.05
CA SER A 64 51.64 -0.35 25.78
C SER A 64 50.92 -1.33 24.85
N GLU A 65 49.92 -2.02 25.40
CA GLU A 65 49.00 -2.87 24.65
C GLU A 65 48.28 -2.08 23.54
N HIS A 66 47.95 -0.81 23.79
CA HIS A 66 47.31 0.07 22.81
C HIS A 66 48.18 0.35 21.59
N VAL A 67 49.51 0.46 21.74
CA VAL A 67 50.42 0.70 20.61
C VAL A 67 50.58 -0.56 19.76
N ARG A 68 50.64 -1.73 20.41
CA ARG A 68 50.65 -3.02 19.72
C ARG A 68 49.36 -3.22 18.92
N ILE A 69 48.20 -2.96 19.54
CA ILE A 69 46.91 -3.00 18.86
C ILE A 69 46.90 -2.00 17.71
N ALA A 70 47.29 -0.74 17.90
CA ALA A 70 47.29 0.24 16.81
C ALA A 70 48.21 -0.16 15.63
N LEU A 71 49.39 -0.73 15.87
CA LEU A 71 50.31 -1.14 14.81
C LEU A 71 49.80 -2.34 13.99
N PHE A 72 49.08 -3.28 14.62
CA PHE A 72 48.63 -4.52 13.95
C PHE A 72 47.14 -4.52 13.58
N SER A 73 46.32 -3.64 14.14
CA SER A 73 44.85 -3.68 14.01
C SER A 73 44.28 -2.72 12.98
N VAL A 74 45.06 -1.81 12.40
CA VAL A 74 44.54 -0.86 11.38
C VAL A 74 43.96 -1.61 10.18
N GLU A 75 44.63 -2.67 9.72
CA GLU A 75 44.10 -3.50 8.64
C GLU A 75 42.88 -4.31 9.06
N GLN A 76 42.83 -4.77 10.32
CA GLN A 76 41.70 -5.53 10.84
C GLN A 76 40.47 -4.63 10.99
N LEU A 77 40.64 -3.42 11.54
CA LEU A 77 39.61 -2.41 11.66
C LEU A 77 39.12 -1.91 10.29
N ALA A 78 40.04 -1.75 9.32
CA ALA A 78 39.65 -1.38 7.95
C ALA A 78 38.86 -2.51 7.27
N ARG A 79 39.24 -3.78 7.48
CA ARG A 79 38.50 -4.95 7.00
C ARG A 79 37.14 -5.05 7.65
N GLU A 80 37.07 -4.93 8.98
CA GLU A 80 35.84 -4.97 9.75
C GLU A 80 34.89 -3.85 9.35
N ARG A 81 35.38 -2.61 9.17
CA ARG A 81 34.57 -1.52 8.62
C ARG A 81 34.02 -1.84 7.24
N ARG A 82 34.83 -2.37 6.32
CA ARG A 82 34.36 -2.76 4.99
C ARG A 82 33.29 -3.85 5.06
N THR A 83 33.47 -4.84 5.93
CA THR A 83 32.48 -5.90 6.15
C THR A 83 31.18 -5.33 6.70
N LEU A 84 31.26 -4.46 7.71
CA LEU A 84 30.10 -3.78 8.30
C LEU A 84 29.40 -2.86 7.29
N GLU A 85 30.16 -2.17 6.43
CA GLU A 85 29.60 -1.35 5.34
C GLU A 85 28.84 -2.21 4.33
N GLN A 86 29.41 -3.34 3.91
CA GLN A 86 28.77 -4.31 3.02
C GLN A 86 27.52 -4.92 3.63
N GLU A 87 27.57 -5.30 4.90
CA GLU A 87 26.42 -5.86 5.62
C GLU A 87 25.31 -4.83 5.78
N ARG A 88 25.66 -3.58 6.07
CA ARG A 88 24.70 -2.47 6.12
C ARG A 88 24.06 -2.21 4.75
N ASP A 89 24.83 -2.24 3.67
CA ASP A 89 24.29 -2.10 2.31
C ASP A 89 23.34 -3.24 1.94
N ARG A 90 23.72 -4.48 2.29
CA ARG A 90 22.86 -5.65 2.10
C ARG A 90 21.56 -5.54 2.89
N LEU A 91 21.63 -5.19 4.16
CA LEU A 91 20.44 -5.01 5.00
C LEU A 91 19.52 -3.90 4.48
N ARG A 92 20.08 -2.81 3.94
CA ARG A 92 19.27 -1.76 3.30
C ARG A 92 18.54 -2.28 2.06
N ALA A 93 19.25 -3.01 1.19
CA ALA A 93 18.64 -3.62 0.01
C ALA A 93 17.53 -4.63 0.38
N ASP A 94 17.76 -5.44 1.43
CA ASP A 94 16.76 -6.39 1.94
C ASP A 94 15.51 -5.64 2.47
N ILE A 95 15.69 -4.54 3.21
CA ILE A 95 14.57 -3.70 3.69
C ILE A 95 13.78 -3.12 2.52
N ASP A 96 14.45 -2.60 1.49
CA ASP A 96 13.78 -2.02 0.33
C ASP A 96 13.00 -3.09 -0.45
N SER A 97 13.60 -4.27 -0.65
CA SER A 97 12.92 -5.40 -1.29
C SER A 97 11.71 -5.88 -0.48
N LEU A 98 11.85 -6.00 0.85
CA LEU A 98 10.73 -6.37 1.73
C LEU A 98 9.61 -5.33 1.69
N ARG A 99 9.94 -4.04 1.67
CA ARG A 99 8.95 -2.97 1.52
C ARG A 99 8.19 -3.07 0.21
N ASP A 100 8.88 -3.34 -0.89
CA ASP A 100 8.25 -3.54 -2.19
C ASP A 100 7.35 -4.79 -2.20
N GLN A 101 7.80 -5.89 -1.64
CA GLN A 101 6.99 -7.12 -1.52
C GLN A 101 5.74 -6.89 -0.66
N VAL A 102 5.88 -6.17 0.46
CA VAL A 102 4.74 -5.80 1.32
C VAL A 102 3.77 -4.90 0.56
N ARG A 103 4.26 -3.90 -0.18
CA ARG A 103 3.42 -3.01 -0.98
C ARG A 103 2.62 -3.77 -2.04
N VAL A 104 3.27 -4.63 -2.83
CA VAL A 104 2.60 -5.44 -3.85
C VAL A 104 1.57 -6.38 -3.21
N LYS A 105 1.92 -7.06 -2.11
CA LYS A 105 0.96 -7.89 -1.38
C LYS A 105 -0.20 -7.09 -0.79
N GLN A 106 0.03 -5.86 -0.33
CA GLN A 106 -1.04 -5.01 0.19
C GLN A 106 -2.01 -4.59 -0.91
N GLU A 107 -1.51 -4.32 -2.13
CA GLU A 107 -2.34 -4.00 -3.31
C GLU A 107 -3.20 -5.20 -3.75
N GLU A 108 -2.68 -6.43 -3.66
CA GLU A 108 -3.43 -7.67 -3.93
C GLU A 108 -4.51 -7.97 -2.87
N LEU A 109 -4.39 -7.40 -1.67
CA LEU A 109 -5.25 -7.68 -0.51
C LEU A 109 -6.23 -6.54 -0.18
N VAL A 110 -6.38 -5.53 -1.04
CA VAL A 110 -7.36 -4.45 -0.85
C VAL A 110 -8.77 -5.03 -0.96
N VAL A 111 -9.51 -5.00 0.15
CA VAL A 111 -10.89 -5.49 0.25
C VAL A 111 -11.88 -4.42 -0.19
N PHE A 112 -11.61 -3.15 0.17
CA PHE A 112 -12.40 -2.00 -0.25
C PHE A 112 -11.49 -0.86 -0.67
N ARG A 113 -11.78 -0.25 -1.82
CA ARG A 113 -11.10 0.95 -2.30
C ARG A 113 -11.74 2.19 -1.69
N LYS A 114 -10.98 3.28 -1.65
CA LYS A 114 -11.50 4.60 -1.27
C LYS A 114 -12.74 4.94 -2.09
N ASP A 115 -13.75 5.49 -1.41
CA ASP A 115 -15.06 5.90 -1.95
C ASP A 115 -15.94 4.74 -2.44
N GLU A 116 -15.49 3.49 -2.28
CA GLU A 116 -16.29 2.32 -2.58
C GLU A 116 -17.44 2.18 -1.56
N PRO A 117 -18.68 1.93 -2.02
CA PRO A 117 -19.78 1.65 -1.11
C PRO A 117 -19.52 0.37 -0.32
N LEU A 118 -19.81 0.41 0.97
CA LEU A 118 -19.68 -0.72 1.89
C LEU A 118 -21.06 -1.33 2.19
N ALA A 119 -22.05 -0.45 2.38
CA ALA A 119 -23.43 -0.80 2.65
C ALA A 119 -24.34 0.38 2.27
N ALA A 120 -25.56 0.07 1.88
CA ALA A 120 -26.64 1.05 1.76
C ALA A 120 -27.94 0.45 2.30
N THR A 121 -28.82 1.31 2.82
CA THR A 121 -30.20 0.98 3.20
C THR A 121 -31.11 2.16 2.89
N VAL A 122 -32.39 1.89 2.65
CA VAL A 122 -33.44 2.90 2.57
C VAL A 122 -34.14 2.98 3.91
N ILE A 123 -34.34 4.20 4.42
CA ILE A 123 -35.12 4.50 5.61
C ILE A 123 -36.36 5.29 5.18
N PRO A 124 -37.57 4.76 5.37
CA PRO A 124 -38.81 5.43 4.98
C PRO A 124 -39.01 6.79 5.66
N ALA A 125 -39.62 7.74 4.95
CA ALA A 125 -40.03 9.02 5.50
C ALA A 125 -41.13 8.91 6.56
N GLY A 126 -41.25 9.94 7.39
CA GLY A 126 -42.32 10.07 8.38
C GLY A 126 -42.22 9.12 9.58
N GLN A 127 -41.12 8.39 9.70
CA GLN A 127 -40.86 7.55 10.88
C GLN A 127 -40.49 8.41 12.11
N PRO A 128 -40.91 8.01 13.32
CA PRO A 128 -40.41 8.60 14.55
C PRO A 128 -38.89 8.44 14.68
N VAL A 129 -38.23 9.42 15.33
CA VAL A 129 -36.78 9.44 15.54
C VAL A 129 -36.28 8.14 16.20
N GLU A 130 -37.06 7.57 17.12
CA GLU A 130 -36.72 6.32 17.82
C GLU A 130 -36.68 5.12 16.87
N VAL A 131 -37.59 5.07 15.89
CA VAL A 131 -37.64 4.00 14.89
C VAL A 131 -36.48 4.17 13.90
N THR A 132 -36.25 5.40 13.43
CA THR A 132 -35.10 5.72 12.57
C THR A 132 -33.76 5.37 13.24
N LEU A 133 -33.64 5.62 14.54
CA LEU A 133 -32.43 5.29 15.30
C LEU A 133 -32.22 3.77 15.37
N LEU A 134 -33.29 2.99 15.52
CA LEU A 134 -33.22 1.53 15.49
C LEU A 134 -32.81 1.02 14.09
N ASP A 135 -33.32 1.62 13.02
CA ASP A 135 -32.94 1.26 11.65
C ASP A 135 -31.47 1.61 11.36
N LEU A 136 -30.97 2.74 11.84
CA LEU A 136 -29.54 3.09 11.77
C LEU A 136 -28.66 2.10 12.57
N GLN A 137 -29.12 1.65 13.74
CA GLN A 137 -28.39 0.64 14.53
C GLN A 137 -28.30 -0.69 13.77
N ARG A 138 -29.43 -1.19 13.23
CA ARG A 138 -29.44 -2.41 12.41
C ARG A 138 -28.55 -2.27 11.16
N PHE A 139 -28.54 -1.09 10.54
CA PHE A 139 -27.67 -0.81 9.40
C PHE A 139 -26.19 -0.96 9.77
N ILE A 140 -25.78 -0.41 10.91
CA ILE A 140 -24.40 -0.49 11.41
C ILE A 140 -24.02 -1.93 11.79
N GLU A 141 -24.90 -2.65 12.49
CA GLU A 141 -24.68 -4.06 12.82
C GLU A 141 -24.53 -4.92 11.55
N GLY A 142 -25.39 -4.68 10.56
CA GLY A 142 -25.30 -5.33 9.26
C GLY A 142 -24.02 -4.98 8.51
N LEU A 143 -23.57 -3.73 8.54
CA LEU A 143 -22.28 -3.29 7.98
C LEU A 143 -21.12 -4.01 8.66
N ALA A 144 -21.12 -4.08 9.99
CA ALA A 144 -20.09 -4.75 10.78
C ALA A 144 -20.03 -6.25 10.48
N ALA A 145 -21.17 -6.94 10.45
CA ALA A 145 -21.25 -8.35 10.09
C ALA A 145 -20.68 -8.61 8.68
N ARG A 146 -21.01 -7.75 7.71
CA ARG A 146 -20.50 -7.83 6.33
C ARG A 146 -19.00 -7.58 6.25
N ALA A 147 -18.48 -6.59 6.96
CA ALA A 147 -17.06 -6.31 7.04
C ALA A 147 -16.27 -7.51 7.63
N ARG A 148 -16.79 -8.13 8.70
CA ARG A 148 -16.21 -9.36 9.29
C ARG A 148 -16.20 -10.52 8.28
N ALA A 149 -17.28 -10.71 7.52
CA ALA A 149 -17.37 -11.76 6.51
C ALA A 149 -16.33 -11.60 5.38
N ARG A 150 -15.85 -10.38 5.13
CA ARG A 150 -14.76 -10.08 4.18
C ARG A 150 -13.36 -10.06 4.82
N GLY A 151 -13.25 -10.55 6.05
CA GLY A 151 -11.96 -10.68 6.74
C GLY A 151 -11.43 -9.38 7.35
N LEU A 152 -12.29 -8.36 7.55
CA LEU A 152 -11.91 -7.15 8.28
C LEU A 152 -12.08 -7.32 9.78
N VAL A 153 -11.21 -6.67 10.54
CA VAL A 153 -11.36 -6.53 11.99
C VAL A 153 -12.37 -5.42 12.26
N VAL A 154 -13.42 -5.69 13.03
CA VAL A 154 -14.42 -4.66 13.36
C VAL A 154 -14.48 -4.52 14.87
N LYS A 155 -14.50 -3.28 15.36
CA LYS A 155 -14.73 -2.98 16.78
C LYS A 155 -16.04 -3.64 17.25
N ALA A 156 -16.17 -3.85 18.55
CA ALA A 156 -17.41 -4.38 19.10
C ALA A 156 -18.57 -3.41 18.80
N ASP A 157 -19.68 -3.92 18.29
CA ASP A 157 -20.81 -3.11 17.82
C ASP A 157 -21.32 -2.17 18.93
N ALA A 158 -21.41 -2.67 20.16
CA ALA A 158 -21.81 -1.90 21.35
C ALA A 158 -20.87 -0.73 21.67
N GLU A 159 -19.56 -0.89 21.46
CA GLU A 159 -18.57 0.17 21.68
C GLU A 159 -18.68 1.25 20.62
N PHE A 160 -18.76 0.85 19.34
CA PHE A 160 -18.95 1.80 18.24
C PHE A 160 -20.23 2.62 18.39
N LEU A 161 -21.35 1.96 18.70
CA LEU A 161 -22.64 2.62 18.88
C LEU A 161 -22.64 3.59 20.07
N ARG A 162 -21.93 3.26 21.16
CA ARG A 162 -21.78 4.14 22.32
C ARG A 162 -20.95 5.37 21.96
N ASP A 163 -19.80 5.18 21.31
CA ASP A 163 -18.88 6.26 20.98
C ASP A 163 -19.47 7.23 19.95
N ASN A 164 -20.32 6.73 19.05
CA ASN A 164 -20.95 7.51 17.98
C ASN A 164 -22.41 7.91 18.26
N ARG A 165 -22.93 7.67 19.47
CA ARG A 165 -24.31 8.00 19.86
C ARG A 165 -24.78 9.41 19.47
N PRO A 166 -24.02 10.51 19.71
CA PRO A 166 -24.48 11.84 19.35
C PRO A 166 -24.59 12.04 17.83
N MET A 167 -23.67 11.47 17.05
CA MET A 167 -23.73 11.50 15.58
C MET A 167 -24.98 10.77 15.08
N LEU A 168 -25.26 9.58 15.61
CA LEU A 168 -26.42 8.78 15.22
C LEU A 168 -27.75 9.46 15.58
N ALA A 169 -27.82 10.10 16.74
CA ALA A 169 -29.00 10.88 17.13
C ALA A 169 -29.26 12.05 16.18
N SER A 170 -28.21 12.79 15.80
CA SER A 170 -28.31 13.89 14.83
C SER A 170 -28.71 13.40 13.43
N MET A 171 -28.14 12.27 12.98
CA MET A 171 -28.54 11.64 11.72
C MET A 171 -30.01 11.19 11.74
N ALA A 172 -30.44 10.56 12.83
CA ALA A 172 -31.83 10.12 12.98
C ALA A 172 -32.80 11.31 12.96
N ALA A 173 -32.49 12.40 13.66
CA ALA A 173 -33.31 13.61 13.66
C ALA A 173 -33.40 14.25 12.27
N MET A 174 -32.29 14.29 11.53
CA MET A 174 -32.28 14.78 10.15
C MET A 174 -33.18 13.92 9.25
N ILE A 175 -33.02 12.59 9.29
CA ILE A 175 -33.79 11.66 8.46
C ILE A 175 -35.28 11.72 8.81
N ALA A 176 -35.63 11.73 10.09
CA ALA A 176 -37.01 11.81 10.54
C ALA A 176 -37.70 13.14 10.18
N SER A 177 -36.92 14.21 9.97
CA SER A 177 -37.45 15.49 9.47
C SER A 177 -37.68 15.54 7.97
N SER A 178 -37.23 14.51 7.22
CA SER A 178 -37.43 14.41 5.78
C SER A 178 -38.86 14.00 5.43
N SER A 179 -39.39 14.59 4.36
CA SER A 179 -40.65 14.20 3.72
C SER A 179 -40.48 13.08 2.69
N GLU A 180 -39.24 12.74 2.34
CA GLU A 180 -38.90 11.74 1.32
C GLU A 180 -38.05 10.62 1.92
N ASP A 181 -38.21 9.41 1.39
CA ASP A 181 -37.43 8.26 1.80
C ASP A 181 -35.94 8.58 1.67
N MET A 182 -35.15 8.22 2.68
CA MET A 182 -33.74 8.57 2.75
C MET A 182 -32.88 7.35 2.52
N VAL A 183 -31.90 7.47 1.62
CA VAL A 183 -30.83 6.49 1.47
C VAL A 183 -29.73 6.81 2.47
N VAL A 184 -29.42 5.83 3.32
CA VAL A 184 -28.25 5.85 4.20
C VAL A 184 -27.20 4.90 3.64
N GLY A 185 -26.09 5.46 3.19
CA GLY A 185 -24.92 4.74 2.69
C GLY A 185 -23.73 4.84 3.63
N ALA A 186 -22.87 3.84 3.58
CA ALA A 186 -21.55 3.83 4.18
C ALA A 186 -20.52 3.62 3.07
N VAL A 187 -19.51 4.48 2.99
CA VAL A 187 -18.42 4.36 2.00
C VAL A 187 -17.07 4.33 2.70
N ALA A 188 -16.09 3.67 2.10
CA ALA A 188 -14.74 3.61 2.64
C ALA A 188 -14.05 4.98 2.52
N ALA A 189 -13.55 5.55 3.63
CA ALA A 189 -12.83 6.82 3.57
C ALA A 189 -11.40 6.68 2.98
N ARG A 190 -10.86 5.46 2.99
CA ARG A 190 -9.55 5.09 2.45
C ARG A 190 -9.57 3.65 1.93
N ASN A 191 -8.51 3.23 1.26
CA ASN A 191 -8.32 1.81 0.95
C ASN A 191 -8.19 1.01 2.26
N ILE A 192 -8.89 -0.12 2.34
CA ILE A 192 -8.89 -1.04 3.49
C ILE A 192 -8.48 -2.42 2.98
N SER A 193 -7.42 -2.97 3.56
CA SER A 193 -6.90 -4.30 3.23
C SER A 193 -7.40 -5.36 4.20
N ILE A 194 -7.31 -6.63 3.79
CA ILE A 194 -7.73 -7.77 4.62
C ILE A 194 -6.99 -7.78 5.97
N GLY A 195 -7.69 -8.13 7.04
CA GLY A 195 -7.13 -8.13 8.39
C GLY A 195 -6.93 -6.74 9.02
N GLU A 196 -7.12 -5.64 8.27
CA GLU A 196 -7.15 -4.31 8.86
C GLU A 196 -8.45 -4.07 9.64
N ALA A 197 -8.38 -3.15 10.59
CA ALA A 197 -9.57 -2.62 11.22
C ALA A 197 -10.42 -1.86 10.19
N LEU A 198 -11.75 -2.06 10.22
CA LEU A 198 -12.71 -1.18 9.59
C LEU A 198 -12.52 0.21 10.22
N GLY A 199 -11.74 1.05 9.52
CA GLY A 199 -11.33 2.37 9.99
C GLY A 199 -12.45 3.39 9.86
N ASP A 200 -12.09 4.61 9.46
CA ASP A 200 -13.08 5.67 9.28
C ASP A 200 -14.03 5.34 8.11
N VAL A 201 -15.31 5.19 8.45
CA VAL A 201 -16.40 5.03 7.50
C VAL A 201 -17.06 6.38 7.32
N ARG A 202 -17.26 6.79 6.07
CA ARG A 202 -18.00 8.01 5.76
C ARG A 202 -19.46 7.64 5.50
N PHE A 203 -20.35 8.16 6.32
CA PHE A 203 -21.78 8.02 6.12
C PHE A 203 -22.29 9.04 5.11
N LEU A 204 -23.19 8.61 4.23
CA LEU A 204 -23.86 9.41 3.22
C LEU A 204 -25.35 9.32 3.48
N VAL A 205 -26.03 10.46 3.55
CA VAL A 205 -27.48 10.53 3.69
C VAL A 205 -28.00 11.41 2.57
N ARG A 206 -28.90 10.88 1.75
CA ARG A 206 -29.48 11.58 0.59
C ARG A 206 -30.93 11.11 0.34
N PRO A 207 -31.76 11.90 -0.37
CA PRO A 207 -33.06 11.43 -0.82
C PRO A 207 -32.94 10.17 -1.69
N ASN A 208 -33.93 9.30 -1.60
CA ASN A 208 -34.06 8.12 -2.46
C ASN A 208 -34.70 8.55 -3.78
N ASP A 209 -33.90 9.13 -4.66
CA ASP A 209 -34.37 9.65 -5.94
C ASP A 209 -34.92 8.53 -6.82
N LEU A 210 -36.05 8.79 -7.47
CA LEU A 210 -36.60 7.91 -8.50
C LEU A 210 -35.76 8.04 -9.78
N ILE A 211 -35.21 6.92 -10.25
CA ILE A 211 -34.35 6.88 -11.44
C ILE A 211 -35.16 6.51 -12.68
N PHE A 212 -36.05 5.52 -12.56
CA PHE A 212 -36.89 5.08 -13.67
C PHE A 212 -38.34 4.92 -13.23
N LYS A 213 -39.26 5.29 -14.11
CA LYS A 213 -40.68 4.97 -13.98
C LYS A 213 -40.97 3.56 -14.49
N ALA A 214 -41.99 2.92 -13.91
CA ALA A 214 -42.49 1.65 -14.41
C ALA A 214 -42.83 1.75 -15.91
N GLY A 215 -42.32 0.79 -16.69
CA GLY A 215 -42.47 0.73 -18.15
C GLY A 215 -41.51 1.60 -18.96
N GLN A 216 -40.63 2.37 -18.31
CA GLN A 216 -39.64 3.19 -18.99
C GLN A 216 -38.58 2.31 -19.68
N GLU A 217 -38.21 2.69 -20.90
CA GLU A 217 -37.08 2.11 -21.63
C GLU A 217 -35.75 2.61 -21.05
N ILE A 218 -34.85 1.67 -20.78
CA ILE A 218 -33.48 1.95 -20.35
C ILE A 218 -32.58 2.13 -21.57
N ALA A 219 -32.64 1.17 -22.50
CA ALA A 219 -31.85 1.13 -23.72
C ALA A 219 -32.50 0.17 -24.73
N SER A 220 -32.14 0.31 -26.01
CA SER A 220 -32.52 -0.61 -27.09
C SER A 220 -31.37 -0.83 -28.07
N ILE A 221 -31.36 -2.00 -28.69
CA ILE A 221 -30.33 -2.40 -29.67
C ILE A 221 -30.95 -3.20 -30.82
N GLU A 222 -30.46 -3.00 -32.04
CA GLU A 222 -30.79 -3.85 -33.19
C GLU A 222 -29.96 -5.14 -33.15
N ILE A 223 -30.61 -6.28 -33.30
CA ILE A 223 -29.98 -7.60 -33.30
C ILE A 223 -30.45 -8.38 -34.51
N ASP A 224 -29.50 -8.91 -35.27
CA ASP A 224 -29.77 -9.84 -36.37
C ASP A 224 -29.81 -11.29 -35.86
N GLY A 225 -31.00 -11.87 -35.84
CA GLY A 225 -31.23 -13.27 -35.45
C GLY A 225 -30.68 -14.31 -36.45
N ALA A 226 -30.23 -13.92 -37.64
CA ALA A 226 -29.57 -14.81 -38.58
C ALA A 226 -28.10 -15.11 -38.20
N LEU A 227 -27.53 -14.35 -37.26
CA LEU A 227 -26.17 -14.54 -36.76
C LEU A 227 -26.01 -15.85 -35.98
N ASP A 228 -24.77 -16.28 -35.80
CA ASP A 228 -24.48 -17.46 -34.99
C ASP A 228 -24.69 -17.19 -33.48
N ARG A 229 -24.81 -18.26 -32.68
CA ARG A 229 -25.02 -18.13 -31.23
C ARG A 229 -23.92 -17.33 -30.54
N PRO A 230 -22.61 -17.57 -30.82
CA PRO A 230 -21.53 -16.78 -30.25
C PRO A 230 -21.62 -15.28 -30.57
N GLN A 231 -22.02 -14.89 -31.79
CA GLN A 231 -22.21 -13.51 -32.20
C GLN A 231 -23.37 -12.85 -31.45
N ILE A 232 -24.55 -13.49 -31.43
CA ILE A 232 -25.71 -12.99 -30.68
C ILE A 232 -25.37 -12.85 -29.20
N ALA A 233 -24.66 -13.83 -28.63
CA ALA A 233 -24.24 -13.78 -27.23
C ALA A 233 -23.23 -12.66 -26.95
N ARG A 234 -22.37 -12.27 -27.92
CA ARG A 234 -21.49 -11.09 -27.78
C ARG A 234 -22.32 -9.81 -27.74
N ILE A 235 -23.17 -9.61 -28.75
CA ILE A 235 -24.05 -8.43 -28.86
C ILE A 235 -24.88 -8.26 -27.59
N LEU A 236 -25.47 -9.35 -27.08
CA LEU A 236 -26.29 -9.30 -25.87
C LEU A 236 -25.47 -8.96 -24.62
N ARG A 237 -24.22 -9.44 -24.50
CA ARG A 237 -23.36 -9.04 -23.38
C ARG A 237 -23.01 -7.57 -23.42
N ASP A 238 -22.63 -7.08 -24.61
CA ASP A 238 -22.28 -5.67 -24.80
C ASP A 238 -23.48 -4.77 -24.47
N PHE A 239 -24.69 -5.18 -24.86
CA PHE A 239 -25.93 -4.50 -24.49
C PHE A 239 -26.21 -4.49 -22.97
N MET A 240 -25.93 -5.59 -22.26
CA MET A 240 -26.05 -5.60 -20.79
C MET A 240 -25.03 -4.67 -20.13
N GLU A 241 -23.80 -4.60 -20.65
CA GLU A 241 -22.79 -3.66 -20.17
C GLU A 241 -23.23 -2.20 -20.40
N GLU A 242 -23.84 -1.91 -21.55
CA GLU A 242 -24.42 -0.59 -21.86
C GLU A 242 -25.55 -0.22 -20.91
N ILE A 243 -26.51 -1.11 -20.66
CA ILE A 243 -27.57 -0.93 -19.66
C ILE A 243 -26.96 -0.62 -18.29
N ASN A 244 -25.94 -1.38 -17.89
CA ASN A 244 -25.26 -1.18 -16.62
C ASN A 244 -24.58 0.20 -16.54
N HIS A 245 -23.91 0.63 -17.62
CA HIS A 245 -23.31 1.96 -17.71
C HIS A 245 -24.37 3.07 -17.63
N GLU A 246 -25.50 2.92 -18.30
CA GLU A 246 -26.60 3.88 -18.30
C GLU A 246 -27.19 4.05 -16.89
N VAL A 247 -27.46 2.93 -16.24
CA VAL A 247 -28.03 2.88 -14.89
C VAL A 247 -27.10 3.54 -13.85
N VAL A 248 -25.79 3.28 -13.92
CA VAL A 248 -24.77 3.95 -13.08
C VAL A 248 -24.75 5.46 -13.35
N ARG A 249 -24.78 5.86 -14.63
CA ARG A 249 -24.72 7.27 -15.05
C ARG A 249 -25.88 8.06 -14.50
N LEU A 250 -27.08 7.46 -14.47
CA LEU A 250 -28.29 8.07 -13.94
C LEU A 250 -28.35 8.09 -12.41
N GLY A 251 -27.37 7.49 -11.73
CA GLY A 251 -27.19 7.63 -10.30
C GLY A 251 -27.73 6.48 -9.46
N MET A 252 -28.11 5.34 -10.08
CA MET A 252 -28.32 4.13 -9.28
C MET A 252 -27.00 3.72 -8.62
N ILE A 253 -27.08 3.33 -7.36
CA ILE A 253 -25.97 2.83 -6.56
C ILE A 253 -26.05 1.30 -6.60
N GLY A 254 -25.06 0.69 -7.25
CA GLY A 254 -24.98 -0.77 -7.35
C GLY A 254 -24.85 -1.40 -5.97
N ASN A 255 -25.33 -2.64 -5.82
CA ASN A 255 -25.17 -3.34 -4.55
C ASN A 255 -23.66 -3.58 -4.31
N PRO A 256 -23.06 -3.01 -3.25
CA PRO A 256 -21.62 -3.15 -2.97
C PRO A 256 -21.16 -4.59 -2.69
N LEU A 257 -22.10 -5.52 -2.53
CA LEU A 257 -21.81 -6.92 -2.30
C LEU A 257 -21.65 -7.71 -3.60
N THR A 258 -22.43 -7.39 -4.63
CA THR A 258 -22.46 -8.11 -5.91
C THR A 258 -21.81 -7.32 -7.05
N GLY A 259 -21.57 -6.02 -6.87
CA GLY A 259 -21.13 -5.12 -7.93
C GLY A 259 -22.18 -4.97 -9.04
N ARG A 260 -23.43 -5.34 -8.76
CA ARG A 260 -24.50 -5.52 -9.75
C ARG A 260 -25.79 -4.84 -9.29
N PHE A 261 -26.59 -4.41 -10.26
CA PHE A 261 -27.91 -3.85 -10.06
C PHE A 261 -28.93 -5.00 -10.21
N GLY A 262 -29.41 -5.54 -9.09
CA GLY A 262 -30.34 -6.69 -9.10
C GLY A 262 -29.67 -8.07 -9.03
N ASP A 263 -30.51 -9.10 -9.09
CA ASP A 263 -30.15 -10.49 -8.79
C ASP A 263 -29.65 -11.21 -10.05
N LEU A 264 -28.34 -11.22 -10.27
CA LEU A 264 -27.72 -12.10 -11.27
C LEU A 264 -27.46 -13.47 -10.63
N SER A 265 -28.56 -14.14 -10.26
CA SER A 265 -28.58 -15.53 -9.81
C SER A 265 -28.33 -16.49 -10.98
N SER A 266 -28.17 -17.78 -10.70
CA SER A 266 -28.08 -18.83 -11.73
C SER A 266 -29.31 -18.86 -12.65
N GLU A 267 -30.47 -18.37 -12.19
CA GLU A 267 -31.71 -18.26 -12.97
C GLU A 267 -31.62 -17.16 -14.04
N SER A 268 -30.96 -16.04 -13.74
CA SER A 268 -30.69 -14.96 -14.71
C SER A 268 -29.72 -15.41 -15.81
N MET A 269 -28.83 -16.37 -15.54
CA MET A 269 -27.97 -16.98 -16.57
C MET A 269 -28.74 -17.94 -17.49
N LEU A 270 -29.73 -18.67 -16.96
CA LEU A 270 -30.65 -19.48 -17.77
C LEU A 270 -31.44 -18.59 -18.74
N SER A 271 -31.97 -17.46 -18.25
CA SER A 271 -32.66 -16.45 -19.08
C SER A 271 -31.77 -15.88 -20.20
N PHE A 272 -30.46 -15.70 -19.96
CA PHE A 272 -29.51 -15.24 -20.98
C PHE A 272 -29.39 -16.23 -22.16
N TYR A 273 -29.23 -17.52 -21.87
CA TYR A 273 -29.14 -18.55 -22.92
C TYR A 273 -30.46 -18.72 -23.67
N ASP A 274 -31.59 -18.64 -22.97
CA ASP A 274 -32.92 -18.71 -23.57
C ASP A 274 -33.16 -17.54 -24.53
N MET A 275 -32.71 -16.34 -24.18
CA MET A 275 -32.80 -15.16 -25.04
C MET A 275 -31.98 -15.31 -26.33
N VAL A 276 -30.75 -15.81 -26.23
CA VAL A 276 -29.92 -16.10 -27.42
C VAL A 276 -30.62 -17.12 -28.34
N ASN A 277 -31.21 -18.16 -27.76
CA ASN A 277 -31.95 -19.18 -28.52
C ASN A 277 -33.22 -18.60 -29.17
N GLN A 278 -33.96 -17.77 -28.45
CA GLN A 278 -35.17 -17.11 -28.95
C GLN A 278 -34.86 -16.19 -30.13
N ILE A 279 -33.86 -15.30 -29.99
CA ILE A 279 -33.42 -14.39 -31.06
C ILE A 279 -33.00 -15.19 -32.30
N ARG A 280 -32.20 -16.25 -32.12
CA ARG A 280 -31.78 -17.11 -33.24
C ARG A 280 -32.93 -17.85 -33.90
N SER A 281 -33.93 -18.30 -33.12
CA SER A 281 -35.08 -19.02 -33.67
C SER A 281 -35.95 -18.16 -34.59
N LEU A 282 -35.94 -16.83 -34.38
CA LEU A 282 -36.66 -15.87 -35.21
C LEU A 282 -35.94 -15.60 -36.54
N GLY A 283 -34.60 -15.72 -36.58
CA GLY A 283 -33.81 -15.72 -37.83
C GLY A 283 -33.90 -14.43 -38.65
N ARG A 284 -34.26 -13.30 -38.01
CA ARG A 284 -34.51 -12.01 -38.65
C ARG A 284 -33.99 -10.87 -37.78
N LYS A 285 -33.92 -9.66 -38.35
CA LYS A 285 -33.61 -8.44 -37.62
C LYS A 285 -34.73 -8.08 -36.64
N LEU A 286 -34.34 -7.71 -35.43
CA LEU A 286 -35.23 -7.41 -34.31
C LEU A 286 -34.63 -6.24 -33.51
N VAL A 287 -35.48 -5.49 -32.82
CA VAL A 287 -35.05 -4.52 -31.82
C VAL A 287 -35.28 -5.14 -30.44
N LEU A 288 -34.21 -5.30 -29.67
CA LEU A 288 -34.27 -5.71 -28.28
C LEU A 288 -34.34 -4.46 -27.41
N ILE A 289 -35.41 -4.33 -26.63
CA ILE A 289 -35.67 -3.18 -25.77
C ILE A 289 -35.65 -3.64 -24.32
N ALA A 290 -34.83 -2.97 -23.50
CA ALA A 290 -34.78 -3.16 -22.06
C ALA A 290 -35.72 -2.16 -21.36
N ILE A 291 -36.70 -2.66 -20.62
CA ILE A 291 -37.70 -1.87 -19.91
C ILE A 291 -37.74 -2.22 -18.43
N VAL A 292 -38.02 -1.22 -17.61
CA VAL A 292 -38.16 -1.38 -16.16
C VAL A 292 -39.58 -1.86 -15.83
N LYS A 293 -39.72 -2.89 -14.98
CA LYS A 293 -41.06 -3.41 -14.60
C LYS A 293 -41.80 -2.55 -13.59
N GLU A 294 -41.08 -1.85 -12.72
CA GLU A 294 -41.60 -1.10 -11.58
C GLU A 294 -40.79 0.17 -11.33
N ASP A 295 -41.35 1.12 -10.59
CA ASP A 295 -40.64 2.35 -10.21
C ASP A 295 -39.32 1.98 -9.51
N THR A 296 -38.20 2.37 -10.11
CA THR A 296 -36.86 2.01 -9.65
C THR A 296 -36.14 3.24 -9.13
N TYR A 297 -35.59 3.12 -7.92
CA TYR A 297 -34.96 4.20 -7.17
C TYR A 297 -33.45 4.05 -7.12
N ALA A 298 -32.76 5.08 -6.60
CA ALA A 298 -31.30 5.13 -6.50
C ALA A 298 -30.70 3.93 -5.75
N VAL A 299 -31.43 3.37 -4.77
CA VAL A 299 -31.06 2.13 -4.07
C VAL A 299 -32.20 1.13 -4.12
N GLY A 300 -31.96 -0.03 -4.74
CA GLY A 300 -32.94 -1.11 -4.86
C GLY A 300 -32.55 -2.13 -5.94
N PRO A 301 -33.30 -3.25 -6.06
CA PRO A 301 -33.11 -4.16 -7.17
C PRO A 301 -33.53 -3.48 -8.48
N LEU A 302 -32.73 -3.63 -9.53
CA LEU A 302 -33.12 -3.24 -10.89
C LEU A 302 -33.84 -4.42 -11.54
N ASN A 303 -35.16 -4.30 -11.73
CA ASN A 303 -35.99 -5.34 -12.32
C ASN A 303 -36.22 -5.06 -13.81
N VAL A 304 -35.29 -5.55 -14.64
CA VAL A 304 -35.34 -5.38 -16.10
C VAL A 304 -36.16 -6.48 -16.75
N SER A 305 -37.02 -6.10 -17.68
CA SER A 305 -37.60 -6.99 -18.68
C SER A 305 -37.11 -6.65 -20.06
N PHE A 306 -37.08 -7.65 -20.93
CA PHE A 306 -36.69 -7.48 -22.31
C PHE A 306 -37.89 -7.74 -23.21
N ARG A 307 -38.09 -6.86 -24.19
CA ARG A 307 -39.10 -7.01 -25.23
C ARG A 307 -38.40 -7.05 -26.58
N LEU A 308 -38.85 -7.96 -27.45
CA LEU A 308 -38.42 -8.00 -28.84
C LEU A 308 -39.51 -7.35 -29.68
N GLU A 309 -39.14 -6.33 -30.43
CA GLU A 309 -40.00 -5.66 -31.41
C GLU A 309 -39.45 -5.92 -32.83
N GLU A 310 -40.35 -5.98 -33.80
CA GLU A 310 -39.94 -6.06 -35.21
C GLU A 310 -39.39 -4.68 -35.63
N GLU A 311 -38.36 -4.69 -36.47
CA GLU A 311 -37.90 -3.47 -37.14
C GLU A 311 -39.11 -2.87 -37.87
N SER A 312 -39.67 -1.79 -37.33
CA SER A 312 -40.76 -1.08 -37.97
C SER A 312 -40.21 -0.47 -39.25
N GLY A 313 -40.40 -1.18 -40.36
CA GLY A 313 -39.97 -0.74 -41.68
C GLY A 313 -40.47 0.68 -41.95
N SER A 314 -39.54 1.58 -42.24
CA SER A 314 -39.81 2.73 -43.09
C SER A 314 -39.87 2.29 -44.55
#